data_AF-A0A963EKF7-F1
#
_entry.id   AF-A0A963EKF7-F1
#
_cell.length_a   1.000
_cell.length_b   1.000
_cell.length_c   1.000
_cell.angle_alpha   90.00
_cell.angle_beta   90.00
_cell.angle_gamma   90.00
#
_symmetry.space_group_name_H-M   'P 1'
#
loop_
_entity.id
_entity.type
_entity.pdbx_description
1 polymer ?
#
loop_
_entity_poly.entity_id
_entity_poly.type
_entity_poly.pdbx_seq_one_letter_code
_entity_poly.pdbx_strand_id
1 'polypeptide(L)'
;PEDLPVTDSSGREQVLWRLFLDGPTAPVALKRSYEVPVVAGAGKAQPLPAAHVARSEREALMTAINAAAEQIDVQQTGDGLRLHSRIGRNKAMSVVMTLAGLVFGGAGIGMFVAAMNGEGMLFVMSFFFCLFGIPMFLGGLYVSGRSLDASVSGEQVETVRYWLGKSLWRRQAHLQRADQLVLTSGGSSTGTDQRMTEYFHLEVQGSDGRKVRIAEGLAGREVAEAFRDNIIRLLRLA
;
A
#
# COMPACT_ATOMS: atom_id res chain seq x y z
N PRO A 1 -2.42 -26.13 5.97
CA PRO A 1 -2.52 -24.95 6.85
C PRO A 1 -3.64 -25.18 7.88
N GLU A 2 -3.27 -25.47 9.12
CA GLU A 2 -4.24 -25.81 10.19
C GLU A 2 -4.93 -24.57 10.77
N ASP A 3 -4.35 -23.37 10.59
CA ASP A 3 -4.82 -22.12 11.20
C ASP A 3 -5.73 -21.25 10.31
N LEU A 4 -6.18 -21.76 9.15
CA LEU A 4 -7.04 -20.98 8.25
C LEU A 4 -8.53 -21.17 8.58
N PRO A 5 -9.33 -20.08 8.60
CA PRO A 5 -10.73 -20.16 8.99
C PRO A 5 -11.57 -20.89 7.93
N VAL A 6 -12.51 -21.69 8.42
CA VAL A 6 -13.53 -22.37 7.60
C VAL A 6 -14.48 -21.33 7.00
N THR A 7 -15.10 -21.66 5.86
CA THR A 7 -16.14 -20.79 5.27
C THR A 7 -17.30 -20.64 6.24
N ASP A 8 -17.64 -19.39 6.57
CA ASP A 8 -18.78 -19.06 7.43
C ASP A 8 -19.66 -18.00 6.75
N SER A 9 -20.82 -18.43 6.29
CA SER A 9 -21.85 -17.58 5.68
C SER A 9 -22.88 -17.08 6.70
N SER A 10 -22.75 -17.43 7.97
CA SER A 10 -23.74 -17.21 9.03
C SER A 10 -23.15 -16.45 10.22
N GLY A 11 -23.07 -15.13 10.12
CA GLY A 11 -22.59 -14.28 11.21
C GLY A 11 -22.44 -12.81 10.82
N ARG A 12 -22.06 -11.96 11.79
CA ARG A 12 -21.65 -10.57 11.54
C ARG A 12 -20.26 -10.48 10.87
N GLU A 13 -19.40 -11.46 11.10
CA GLU A 13 -18.11 -11.60 10.44
C GLU A 13 -18.18 -12.85 9.54
N GLN A 14 -18.38 -12.63 8.25
CA GLN A 14 -18.46 -13.70 7.26
C GLN A 14 -17.07 -14.00 6.70
N VAL A 15 -16.75 -15.28 6.59
CA VAL A 15 -15.50 -15.74 5.97
C VAL A 15 -15.86 -16.41 4.64
N LEU A 16 -15.51 -15.74 3.55
CA LEU A 16 -15.73 -16.23 2.18
C LEU A 16 -14.37 -16.38 1.49
N TRP A 17 -14.16 -17.53 0.87
CA TRP A 17 -12.97 -17.79 0.08
C TRP A 17 -13.29 -17.63 -1.39
N ARG A 18 -12.45 -16.87 -2.11
CA ARG A 18 -12.64 -16.62 -3.54
C ARG A 18 -11.35 -16.88 -4.30
N LEU A 19 -11.45 -17.71 -5.33
CA LEU A 19 -10.39 -17.95 -6.28
C LEU A 19 -10.56 -16.99 -7.46
N PHE A 20 -9.55 -16.19 -7.73
CA PHE A 20 -9.44 -15.40 -8.95
C PHE A 20 -8.49 -16.08 -9.91
N LEU A 21 -8.99 -16.41 -11.10
CA LEU A 21 -8.22 -16.96 -12.20
C LEU A 21 -8.09 -15.90 -13.29
N ASP A 22 -6.89 -15.38 -13.43
CA ASP A 22 -6.47 -14.53 -14.54
C ASP A 22 -5.61 -15.36 -15.50
N GLY A 23 -5.88 -15.27 -16.80
CA GLY A 23 -5.09 -15.89 -17.85
C GLY A 23 -4.86 -14.94 -19.03
N PRO A 24 -4.36 -15.45 -20.16
CA PRO A 24 -4.05 -14.65 -21.34
C PRO A 24 -5.26 -13.83 -21.79
N THR A 25 -5.01 -12.61 -22.26
CA THR A 25 -6.04 -11.68 -22.78
C THR A 25 -6.41 -11.96 -24.24
N ALA A 26 -5.64 -12.80 -24.93
CA ALA A 26 -5.86 -13.19 -26.32
C ALA A 26 -5.84 -14.72 -26.48
N PRO A 27 -6.68 -15.30 -27.36
CA PRO A 27 -7.69 -14.63 -28.20
C PRO A 27 -8.94 -14.16 -27.44
N VAL A 28 -9.17 -14.67 -26.21
CA VAL A 28 -10.25 -14.24 -25.32
C VAL A 28 -9.69 -14.10 -23.92
N ALA A 29 -10.02 -13.01 -23.24
CA ALA A 29 -9.57 -12.78 -21.87
C ALA A 29 -10.14 -13.83 -20.92
N LEU A 30 -9.25 -14.66 -20.36
CA LEU A 30 -9.60 -15.56 -19.27
C LEU A 30 -9.57 -14.79 -17.96
N LYS A 31 -10.74 -14.34 -17.52
CA LYS A 31 -10.96 -13.83 -16.16
C LYS A 31 -12.14 -14.56 -15.55
N ARG A 32 -11.91 -15.29 -14.46
CA ARG A 32 -12.95 -16.03 -13.73
C ARG A 32 -12.77 -15.82 -12.24
N SER A 33 -13.89 -15.68 -11.54
CA SER A 33 -13.94 -15.71 -10.08
C SER A 33 -14.82 -16.88 -9.66
N TYR A 34 -14.35 -17.65 -8.69
CA TYR A 34 -15.07 -18.77 -8.11
C TYR A 34 -15.13 -18.59 -6.60
N GLU A 35 -16.31 -18.74 -6.01
CA GLU A 35 -16.43 -18.87 -4.56
C GLU A 35 -16.15 -20.32 -4.19
N VAL A 36 -15.18 -20.52 -3.31
CA VAL A 36 -14.70 -21.85 -2.94
C VAL A 36 -15.16 -22.13 -1.51
N PRO A 37 -16.08 -23.07 -1.28
CA PRO A 37 -16.39 -23.48 0.09
C PRO A 37 -15.20 -24.25 0.67
N VAL A 38 -14.46 -23.59 1.55
CA VAL A 38 -13.37 -24.20 2.33
C VAL A 38 -13.96 -24.82 3.58
N VAL A 39 -13.79 -26.14 3.71
CA VAL A 39 -14.13 -26.95 4.88
C VAL A 39 -12.86 -27.49 5.54
N ALA A 40 -12.88 -27.68 6.86
CA ALA A 40 -11.79 -28.33 7.56
C ALA A 40 -11.65 -29.78 7.04
N GLY A 41 -10.45 -30.16 6.60
CA GLY A 41 -10.19 -31.49 6.06
C GLY A 41 -8.72 -31.87 6.15
N ALA A 42 -8.45 -33.17 6.20
CA ALA A 42 -7.10 -33.74 6.27
C ALA A 42 -6.50 -34.08 4.88
N GLY A 43 -7.19 -33.68 3.80
CA GLY A 43 -6.75 -33.96 2.44
C GLY A 43 -5.47 -33.20 2.07
N LYS A 44 -4.51 -33.90 1.47
CA LYS A 44 -3.31 -33.28 0.91
C LYS A 44 -3.56 -32.92 -0.56
N ALA A 45 -3.28 -31.68 -0.93
CA ALA A 45 -3.33 -31.25 -2.32
C ALA A 45 -2.25 -31.98 -3.14
N GLN A 46 -2.56 -32.28 -4.40
CA GLN A 46 -1.59 -32.84 -5.32
C GLN A 46 -0.63 -31.72 -5.74
N PRO A 47 0.70 -31.91 -5.63
CA PRO A 47 1.65 -30.87 -5.98
C PRO A 47 1.62 -30.61 -7.48
N LEU A 48 1.59 -29.33 -7.86
CA LEU A 48 1.76 -28.92 -9.25
C LEU A 48 3.17 -29.32 -9.74
N PRO A 49 3.35 -29.60 -11.05
CA PRO A 49 4.66 -29.88 -11.61
C PRO A 49 5.65 -28.74 -11.31
N ALA A 50 6.82 -29.07 -10.78
CA ALA A 50 7.83 -28.10 -10.33
C ALA A 50 8.22 -27.08 -11.43
N ALA A 51 8.25 -27.50 -12.69
CA ALA A 51 8.53 -26.62 -13.82
C ALA A 51 7.46 -25.53 -14.03
N HIS A 52 6.19 -25.84 -13.74
CA HIS A 52 5.08 -24.88 -13.85
C HIS A 52 5.09 -23.90 -12.69
N VAL A 53 5.35 -24.39 -11.47
CA VAL A 53 5.52 -23.57 -10.27
C VAL A 53 6.68 -22.60 -10.46
N ALA A 54 7.85 -23.08 -10.85
CA ALA A 54 9.03 -22.23 -11.05
C ALA A 54 8.84 -21.18 -12.16
N ARG A 55 8.09 -21.49 -13.23
CA ARG A 55 7.76 -20.50 -14.27
C ARG A 55 6.80 -19.45 -13.74
N SER A 56 5.71 -19.87 -13.07
CA SER A 56 4.72 -18.95 -12.49
C SER A 56 5.34 -18.05 -11.42
N GLU A 57 6.18 -18.60 -10.53
CA GLU A 57 6.92 -17.83 -9.52
C GLU A 57 7.84 -16.82 -10.17
N ARG A 58 8.52 -17.19 -11.27
CA ARG A 58 9.41 -16.28 -11.98
C ARG A 58 8.65 -15.17 -12.70
N GLU A 59 7.50 -15.47 -13.31
CA GLU A 59 6.62 -14.47 -13.94
C GLU A 59 5.98 -13.55 -12.89
N ALA A 60 5.51 -14.10 -11.78
CA ALA A 60 5.00 -13.35 -10.64
C ALA A 60 6.09 -12.44 -10.05
N LEU A 61 7.31 -12.96 -9.86
CA LEU A 61 8.47 -12.21 -9.42
C LEU A 61 8.82 -11.07 -10.39
N MET A 62 8.84 -11.32 -11.70
CA MET A 62 9.12 -10.27 -12.68
C MET A 62 8.04 -9.19 -12.71
N THR A 63 6.77 -9.59 -12.61
CA THR A 63 5.64 -8.66 -12.54
C THR A 63 5.68 -7.84 -11.25
N ALA A 64 6.03 -8.50 -10.15
CA ALA A 64 6.23 -7.89 -8.83
C ALA A 64 7.38 -6.88 -8.83
N ILE A 65 8.52 -7.25 -9.40
CA ILE A 65 9.68 -6.38 -9.56
C ILE A 65 9.32 -5.18 -10.43
N ASN A 66 8.62 -5.39 -11.55
CA ASN A 66 8.19 -4.30 -12.43
C ASN A 66 7.20 -3.36 -11.72
N ALA A 67 6.21 -3.90 -11.01
CA ALA A 67 5.24 -3.11 -10.25
C ALA A 67 5.90 -2.34 -9.08
N ALA A 68 6.87 -2.95 -8.40
CA ALA A 68 7.66 -2.28 -7.38
C ALA A 68 8.57 -1.20 -7.99
N ALA A 69 9.21 -1.45 -9.13
CA ALA A 69 10.09 -0.51 -9.82
C ALA A 69 9.33 0.72 -10.37
N GLU A 70 8.06 0.56 -10.77
CA GLU A 70 7.22 1.71 -11.15
C GLU A 70 6.97 2.67 -9.99
N GLN A 71 6.96 2.16 -8.75
CA GLN A 71 6.60 2.94 -7.56
C GLN A 71 7.82 3.36 -6.72
N ILE A 72 8.90 2.58 -6.76
CA ILE A 72 10.10 2.73 -5.95
C ILE A 72 11.31 2.67 -6.87
N ASP A 73 11.95 3.83 -7.05
CA ASP A 73 13.20 3.92 -7.80
C ASP A 73 14.36 3.51 -6.88
N VAL A 74 15.11 2.50 -7.31
CA VAL A 74 16.24 1.94 -6.56
C VAL A 74 17.52 2.26 -7.33
N GLN A 75 18.32 3.16 -6.79
CA GLN A 75 19.59 3.57 -7.40
C GLN A 75 20.74 3.07 -6.53
N GLN A 76 21.66 2.27 -7.11
CA GLN A 76 22.94 1.99 -6.47
C GLN A 76 23.86 3.20 -6.65
N THR A 77 24.25 3.81 -5.55
CA THR A 77 25.25 4.87 -5.48
C THR A 77 26.60 4.28 -5.05
N GLY A 78 27.71 4.96 -5.36
CA GLY A 78 29.06 4.47 -4.99
C GLY A 78 29.23 4.13 -3.50
N ASP A 79 28.47 4.81 -2.61
CA ASP A 79 28.49 4.62 -1.16
C ASP A 79 27.35 3.74 -0.60
N GLY A 80 26.45 3.20 -1.45
CA GLY A 80 25.34 2.37 -0.98
C GLY A 80 24.09 2.40 -1.85
N LEU A 81 22.91 2.45 -1.24
CA LEU A 81 21.63 2.32 -1.93
C LEU A 81 20.73 3.53 -1.66
N ARG A 82 20.16 4.12 -2.71
CA ARG A 82 19.12 5.15 -2.60
C ARG A 82 17.78 4.60 -3.11
N LEU A 83 16.75 4.78 -2.30
CA LEU A 83 15.40 4.29 -2.47
C LEU A 83 14.47 5.50 -2.50
N HIS A 84 13.93 5.82 -3.67
CA HIS A 84 13.00 6.94 -3.82
C HIS A 84 11.60 6.40 -4.12
N SER A 85 10.72 6.45 -3.12
CA SER A 85 9.31 6.12 -3.28
C SER A 85 8.57 7.32 -3.88
N ARG A 86 8.05 7.17 -5.10
CA ARG A 86 7.49 8.27 -5.91
C ARG A 86 6.22 8.88 -5.30
N ILE A 87 6.04 10.17 -5.59
CA ILE A 87 4.87 10.99 -5.24
C ILE A 87 3.59 10.37 -5.84
N GLY A 88 2.53 10.30 -5.04
CA GLY A 88 1.18 10.04 -5.53
C GLY A 88 0.83 8.58 -5.83
N ARG A 89 1.21 7.61 -4.98
CA ARG A 89 0.88 6.18 -5.20
C ARG A 89 -0.62 5.87 -5.30
N ASN A 90 -1.48 6.63 -4.63
CA ASN A 90 -2.94 6.55 -4.78
C ASN A 90 -3.48 7.80 -5.50
N LYS A 91 -3.02 8.08 -6.74
CA LYS A 91 -3.49 9.26 -7.50
C LYS A 91 -5.01 9.31 -7.59
N ALA A 92 -5.64 8.17 -7.89
CA ALA A 92 -7.09 8.09 -7.98
C ALA A 92 -7.79 8.47 -6.66
N MET A 93 -7.38 7.86 -5.54
CA MET A 93 -7.99 8.14 -4.24
C MET A 93 -7.73 9.58 -3.78
N SER A 94 -6.50 10.08 -3.96
CA SER A 94 -6.14 11.46 -3.61
C SER A 94 -6.95 12.47 -4.42
N VAL A 95 -7.11 12.24 -5.73
CA VAL A 95 -7.94 13.10 -6.60
C VAL A 95 -9.41 13.07 -6.17
N VAL A 96 -9.98 11.88 -5.94
CA VAL A 96 -11.37 11.73 -5.50
C VAL A 96 -11.59 12.45 -4.16
N MET A 97 -10.70 12.22 -3.20
CA MET A 97 -10.77 12.82 -1.87
C MET A 97 -10.63 14.35 -1.92
N THR A 98 -9.71 14.87 -2.74
CA THR A 98 -9.54 16.31 -2.96
C THR A 98 -10.77 16.93 -3.64
N LEU A 99 -11.29 16.32 -4.72
CA LEU A 99 -12.46 16.86 -5.43
C LEU A 99 -13.73 16.84 -4.58
N ALA A 100 -14.01 15.71 -3.94
CA ALA A 100 -15.15 15.62 -3.05
C ALA A 100 -14.99 16.58 -1.86
N GLY A 101 -13.78 16.70 -1.30
CA GLY A 101 -13.51 17.66 -0.22
C GLY A 101 -13.74 19.11 -0.66
N LEU A 102 -13.38 19.45 -1.90
CA LEU A 102 -13.63 20.76 -2.49
C LEU A 102 -15.13 21.03 -2.67
N VAL A 103 -15.91 20.06 -3.14
CA VAL A 103 -17.36 20.18 -3.28
C VAL A 103 -18.04 20.36 -1.92
N PHE A 104 -17.76 19.47 -0.97
CA PHE A 104 -18.37 19.52 0.37
C PHE A 104 -17.91 20.74 1.16
N GLY A 105 -16.62 21.06 1.17
CA GLY A 105 -16.07 22.23 1.84
C GLY A 105 -16.57 23.54 1.21
N GLY A 106 -16.60 23.61 -0.13
CA GLY A 106 -17.13 24.76 -0.86
C GLY A 106 -18.61 24.99 -0.62
N ALA A 107 -19.43 23.93 -0.67
CA ALA A 107 -20.84 24.01 -0.33
C ALA A 107 -21.06 24.41 1.14
N GLY A 108 -20.24 23.88 2.06
CA GLY A 108 -20.27 24.24 3.48
C GLY A 108 -19.99 25.73 3.72
N ILE A 109 -18.98 26.29 3.05
CA ILE A 109 -18.64 27.72 3.12
C ILE A 109 -19.75 28.56 2.47
N GLY A 110 -20.27 28.15 1.31
CA GLY A 110 -21.38 28.83 0.65
C GLY A 110 -22.64 28.89 1.51
N MET A 111 -22.99 27.78 2.16
CA MET A 111 -24.09 27.71 3.12
C MET A 111 -23.84 28.59 4.35
N PHE A 112 -22.60 28.67 4.85
CA PHE A 112 -22.26 29.58 5.95
C PHE A 112 -22.55 31.04 5.60
N VAL A 113 -22.12 31.48 4.41
CA VAL A 113 -22.36 32.84 3.92
C VAL A 113 -23.85 33.10 3.72
N ALA A 114 -24.58 32.13 3.18
CA ALA A 114 -26.04 32.24 3.02
C ALA A 114 -26.78 32.28 4.36
N ALA A 115 -26.31 31.55 5.37
CA ALA A 115 -26.88 31.51 6.71
C ALA A 115 -26.86 32.88 7.41
N MET A 116 -25.89 33.74 7.07
CA MET A 116 -25.83 35.11 7.58
C MET A 116 -27.07 35.96 7.22
N ASN A 117 -27.84 35.54 6.20
CA ASN A 117 -29.06 36.21 5.77
C ASN A 117 -30.35 35.67 6.43
N GLY A 118 -30.26 34.78 7.42
CA GLY A 118 -31.37 34.55 8.38
C GLY A 118 -31.86 33.11 8.55
N GLU A 119 -31.31 32.12 7.84
CA GLU A 119 -31.72 30.72 8.02
C GLU A 119 -30.79 29.97 8.98
N GLY A 120 -31.25 29.76 10.23
CA GLY A 120 -30.49 29.04 11.26
C GLY A 120 -30.11 27.60 10.88
N MET A 121 -30.92 26.93 10.05
CA MET A 121 -30.65 25.56 9.58
C MET A 121 -29.40 25.48 8.67
N LEU A 122 -29.09 26.56 7.93
CA LEU A 122 -27.90 26.62 7.07
C LEU A 122 -26.60 26.66 7.89
N PHE A 123 -26.61 27.21 9.11
CA PHE A 123 -25.44 27.14 10.00
C PHE A 123 -25.12 25.71 10.41
N VAL A 124 -26.15 24.92 10.74
CA VAL A 124 -25.98 23.51 11.15
C VAL A 124 -25.48 22.68 9.97
N MET A 125 -26.08 22.85 8.78
CA MET A 125 -25.64 22.14 7.57
C MET A 125 -24.23 22.53 7.15
N SER A 126 -23.90 23.83 7.21
CA SER A 126 -22.55 24.32 6.96
C SER A 126 -21.53 23.68 7.88
N PHE A 127 -21.82 23.59 9.19
CA PHE A 127 -20.91 22.98 10.15
C PHE A 127 -20.54 21.55 9.76
N PHE A 128 -21.52 20.68 9.46
CA PHE A 128 -21.23 19.29 9.06
C PHE A 128 -20.51 19.20 7.72
N PHE A 129 -20.90 20.00 6.73
CA PHE A 129 -20.24 20.01 5.42
C PHE A 129 -18.78 20.45 5.52
N CYS A 130 -18.48 21.48 6.32
CA CYS A 130 -17.11 21.92 6.58
C CYS A 130 -16.33 20.89 7.42
N LEU A 131 -16.97 20.29 8.43
CA LEU A 131 -16.35 19.32 9.33
C LEU A 131 -15.75 18.13 8.59
N PHE A 132 -16.41 17.64 7.53
CA PHE A 132 -15.90 16.54 6.72
C PHE A 132 -15.20 17.01 5.44
N GLY A 133 -15.72 18.04 4.77
CA GLY A 133 -15.20 18.52 3.49
C GLY A 133 -13.78 19.10 3.58
N ILE A 134 -13.51 19.94 4.58
CA ILE A 134 -12.19 20.59 4.73
C ILE A 134 -11.10 19.56 5.05
N PRO A 135 -11.25 18.67 6.05
CA PRO A 135 -10.24 17.64 6.30
C PRO A 135 -10.04 16.70 5.12
N MET A 136 -11.10 16.37 4.37
CA MET A 136 -10.99 15.52 3.19
C MET A 136 -10.20 16.22 2.08
N PHE A 137 -10.45 17.51 1.84
CA PHE A 137 -9.67 18.31 0.90
C PHE A 137 -8.19 18.39 1.27
N LEU A 138 -7.91 18.77 2.53
CA LEU A 138 -6.54 18.90 3.05
C LEU A 138 -5.80 17.55 3.07
N GLY A 139 -6.47 16.48 3.47
CA GLY A 139 -5.92 15.14 3.46
C GLY A 139 -5.62 14.64 2.05
N GLY A 140 -6.51 14.93 1.08
CA GLY A 140 -6.28 14.62 -0.33
C GLY A 140 -5.05 15.32 -0.89
N LEU A 141 -4.88 16.63 -0.60
CA LEU A 141 -3.68 17.40 -0.96
C LEU A 141 -2.42 16.86 -0.28
N TYR A 142 -2.51 16.52 1.01
CA TYR A 142 -1.40 15.97 1.76
C TYR A 142 -0.89 14.65 1.15
N VAL A 143 -1.82 13.74 0.87
CA VAL A 143 -1.50 12.44 0.24
C VAL A 143 -0.96 12.61 -1.18
N SER A 144 -1.43 13.62 -1.92
CA SER A 144 -0.95 13.91 -3.27
C SER A 144 0.50 14.36 -3.30
N GLY A 145 0.90 15.24 -2.37
CA GLY A 145 2.21 15.90 -2.39
C GLY A 145 3.33 15.15 -1.67
N ARG A 146 3.04 14.06 -0.94
CA ARG A 146 4.04 13.38 -0.11
C ARG A 146 4.94 12.44 -0.91
N SER A 147 6.24 12.44 -0.62
CA SER A 147 7.21 11.41 -1.05
C SER A 147 8.14 11.00 0.08
N LEU A 148 8.84 9.89 -0.14
CA LEU A 148 9.80 9.31 0.79
C LEU A 148 11.09 9.01 0.02
N ASP A 149 12.19 9.57 0.51
CA ASP A 149 13.53 9.26 0.03
C ASP A 149 14.28 8.58 1.18
N ALA A 150 14.87 7.42 0.92
CA ALA A 150 15.67 6.70 1.88
C ALA A 150 17.03 6.41 1.27
N SER A 151 18.10 6.70 2.00
CA SER A 151 19.47 6.42 1.59
C SER A 151 20.12 5.53 2.63
N VAL A 152 20.68 4.43 2.17
CA VAL A 152 21.49 3.50 2.96
C VAL A 152 22.94 3.69 2.55
N SER A 153 23.78 4.11 3.49
CA SER A 153 25.22 4.34 3.30
C SER A 153 25.97 3.55 4.38
N GLY A 154 26.60 2.45 3.99
CA GLY A 154 27.16 1.49 4.94
C GLY A 154 26.09 0.99 5.93
N GLU A 155 26.33 1.19 7.22
CA GLU A 155 25.40 0.80 8.29
C GLU A 155 24.36 1.89 8.62
N GLN A 156 24.40 3.06 7.99
CA GLN A 156 23.46 4.14 8.29
C GLN A 156 22.34 4.17 7.27
N VAL A 157 21.11 4.24 7.78
CA VAL A 157 19.89 4.43 7.02
C VAL A 157 19.35 5.81 7.37
N GLU A 158 19.33 6.69 6.39
CA GLU A 158 18.66 7.98 6.48
C GLU A 158 17.36 7.94 5.68
N THR A 159 16.32 8.56 6.22
CA THR A 159 15.04 8.70 5.55
C THR A 159 14.57 10.13 5.67
N VAL A 160 14.22 10.73 4.54
CA VAL A 160 13.67 12.08 4.45
C VAL A 160 12.28 12.00 3.84
N ARG A 161 11.29 12.55 4.54
CA ARG A 161 9.96 12.76 3.97
C ARG A 161 9.88 14.14 3.34
N TYR A 162 9.31 14.19 2.14
CA TYR A 162 9.06 15.43 1.44
C TYR A 162 7.56 15.65 1.28
N TRP A 163 7.16 16.91 1.22
CA TRP A 163 5.85 17.32 0.78
C TRP A 163 6.00 18.48 -0.21
N LEU A 164 5.50 18.29 -1.44
CA LEU A 164 5.65 19.24 -2.55
C LEU A 164 7.10 19.71 -2.75
N GLY A 165 8.06 18.78 -2.63
CA GLY A 165 9.49 19.05 -2.78
C GLY A 165 10.18 19.67 -1.56
N LYS A 166 9.44 20.05 -0.50
CA LYS A 166 10.03 20.53 0.76
C LYS A 166 10.25 19.39 1.73
N SER A 167 11.45 19.28 2.31
CA SER A 167 11.75 18.29 3.35
C SER A 167 10.97 18.62 4.62
N LEU A 168 10.12 17.69 5.07
CA LEU A 168 9.33 17.84 6.28
C LEU A 168 10.13 17.42 7.53
N TRP A 169 10.67 16.21 7.52
CA TRP A 169 11.51 15.70 8.61
C TRP A 169 12.43 14.60 8.11
N ARG A 170 13.53 14.43 8.85
CA ARG A 170 14.56 13.42 8.64
C ARG A 170 14.58 12.44 9.82
N ARG A 171 14.75 11.16 9.53
CA ARG A 171 14.99 10.11 10.52
C ARG A 171 16.23 9.33 10.13
N GLN A 172 16.94 8.82 11.14
CA GLN A 172 18.12 8.00 10.94
C GLN A 172 18.00 6.74 11.80
N ALA A 173 18.54 5.63 11.29
CA ALA A 173 18.66 4.36 11.99
C ALA A 173 19.95 3.66 11.56
N HIS A 174 20.38 2.69 12.35
CA HIS A 174 21.48 1.79 11.99
C HIS A 174 20.93 0.46 11.48
N LEU A 175 21.47 0.00 10.35
CA LEU A 175 21.15 -1.26 9.70
C LEU A 175 22.43 -2.11 9.60
N GLN A 176 22.51 -3.12 10.45
CA GLN A 176 23.67 -4.03 10.55
C GLN A 176 23.31 -5.46 10.16
N ARG A 177 22.05 -5.86 10.36
CA ARG A 177 21.59 -7.25 10.17
C ARG A 177 20.35 -7.30 9.30
N ALA A 178 20.20 -8.40 8.58
CA ALA A 178 19.04 -8.62 7.71
C ALA A 178 17.71 -8.69 8.50
N ASP A 179 17.74 -9.16 9.75
CA ASP A 179 16.57 -9.29 10.62
C ASP A 179 15.94 -7.95 11.04
N GLN A 180 16.69 -6.84 10.92
CA GLN A 180 16.18 -5.50 11.18
C GLN A 180 15.24 -5.00 10.08
N LEU A 181 15.20 -5.65 8.91
CA LEU A 181 14.32 -5.30 7.80
C LEU A 181 12.97 -6.03 7.97
N VAL A 182 11.96 -5.29 8.44
CA VAL A 182 10.63 -5.82 8.76
C VAL A 182 9.59 -5.28 7.78
N LEU A 183 8.71 -6.17 7.33
CA LEU A 183 7.54 -5.82 6.55
C LEU A 183 6.37 -5.50 7.48
N THR A 184 5.75 -4.34 7.30
CA THR A 184 4.53 -3.93 8.02
C THR A 184 3.38 -3.72 7.05
N SER A 185 2.16 -4.06 7.47
CA SER A 185 0.97 -3.83 6.67
C SER A 185 0.68 -2.32 6.59
N GLY A 186 0.52 -1.82 5.36
CA GLY A 186 0.22 -0.45 5.00
C GLY A 186 -1.26 -0.22 4.69
N GLY A 187 -2.11 -1.24 4.92
CA GLY A 187 -3.53 -1.24 4.61
C GLY A 187 -3.85 -2.07 3.36
N SER A 188 -5.13 -2.18 3.06
CA SER A 188 -5.67 -2.94 1.93
C SER A 188 -6.55 -2.06 1.07
N SER A 189 -6.58 -2.37 -0.23
CA SER A 189 -7.53 -1.78 -1.17
C SER A 189 -8.27 -2.88 -1.88
N THR A 190 -9.60 -2.81 -1.87
CA THR A 190 -10.44 -3.68 -2.68
C THR A 190 -10.69 -2.99 -4.01
N GLY A 191 -10.18 -3.58 -5.08
CA GLY A 191 -10.43 -3.11 -6.44
C GLY A 191 -11.89 -3.27 -6.85
N THR A 192 -12.27 -2.64 -7.97
CA THR A 192 -13.61 -2.77 -8.56
C THR A 192 -13.93 -4.22 -8.98
N ASP A 193 -12.91 -5.05 -9.17
CA ASP A 193 -13.00 -6.49 -9.41
C ASP A 193 -13.21 -7.32 -8.13
N GLN A 194 -13.43 -6.67 -6.98
CA GLN A 194 -13.49 -7.27 -5.65
C GLN A 194 -12.21 -8.01 -5.24
N ARG A 195 -11.07 -7.74 -5.89
CA ARG A 195 -9.78 -8.26 -5.47
C ARG A 195 -9.22 -7.37 -4.38
N MET A 196 -8.99 -7.96 -3.21
CA MET A 196 -8.32 -7.29 -2.10
C MET A 196 -6.80 -7.35 -2.34
N THR A 197 -6.18 -6.19 -2.49
CA THR A 197 -4.72 -6.05 -2.55
C THR A 197 -4.24 -5.48 -1.24
N GLU A 198 -3.46 -6.25 -0.48
CA GLU A 198 -2.77 -5.76 0.70
C GLU A 198 -1.48 -5.04 0.30
N TYR A 199 -1.24 -3.87 0.87
CA TYR A 199 -0.03 -3.10 0.66
C TYR A 199 0.88 -3.23 1.85
N PHE A 200 2.19 -3.31 1.61
CA PHE A 200 3.20 -3.42 2.63
C PHE A 200 4.17 -2.23 2.60
N HIS A 201 4.81 -2.02 3.73
CA HIS A 201 5.90 -1.08 3.92
C HIS A 201 7.12 -1.85 4.39
N LEU A 202 8.30 -1.42 3.95
CA LEU A 202 9.57 -1.93 4.45
C LEU A 202 10.13 -0.94 5.46
N GLU A 203 10.36 -1.43 6.67
CA GLU A 203 10.86 -0.66 7.80
C GLU A 203 12.15 -1.27 8.34
N VAL A 204 13.07 -0.41 8.76
CA VAL A 204 14.27 -0.77 9.51
C VAL A 204 13.96 -0.59 10.99
N GLN A 205 14.13 -1.67 11.76
CA GLN A 205 14.05 -1.65 13.20
C GLN A 205 15.43 -1.34 13.78
N GLY A 206 15.60 -0.11 14.27
CA GLY A 206 16.81 0.31 14.95
C GLY A 206 17.03 -0.47 16.25
N SER A 207 18.30 -0.53 16.69
CA SER A 207 18.67 -1.14 17.98
C SER A 207 18.05 -0.44 19.19
N ASP A 208 17.62 0.80 19.03
CA ASP A 208 16.88 1.61 20.00
C ASP A 208 15.36 1.32 20.02
N GLY A 209 14.90 0.36 19.22
CA GLY A 209 13.49 0.00 19.06
C GLY A 209 12.69 0.95 18.16
N ARG A 210 13.31 1.99 17.59
CA ARG A 210 12.62 2.91 16.67
C ARG A 210 12.51 2.29 15.29
N LYS A 211 11.35 2.47 14.65
CA LYS A 211 11.11 2.02 13.27
C LYS A 211 11.30 3.18 12.31
N VAL A 212 12.18 2.99 11.32
CA VAL A 212 12.43 3.94 10.24
C VAL A 212 12.00 3.31 8.93
N ARG A 213 11.07 3.96 8.24
CA ARG A 213 10.48 3.41 7.03
C ARG A 213 11.33 3.77 5.81
N ILE A 214 11.75 2.76 5.05
CA ILE A 214 12.63 2.95 3.88
C ILE A 214 11.90 2.77 2.55
N ALA A 215 10.81 2.00 2.53
CA ALA A 215 10.02 1.77 1.34
C ALA A 215 8.53 1.74 1.70
N GLU A 216 7.69 2.29 0.84
CA GLU A 216 6.24 2.27 1.02
C GLU A 216 5.56 1.69 -0.23
N GLY A 217 4.47 0.93 -0.05
CA GLY A 217 3.50 0.69 -1.11
C GLY A 217 3.68 -0.58 -1.89
N LEU A 218 4.43 -1.53 -1.35
CA LEU A 218 4.68 -2.80 -1.98
C LEU A 218 3.35 -3.56 -2.05
N ALA A 219 2.77 -3.66 -3.25
CA ALA A 219 1.48 -4.28 -3.46
C ALA A 219 1.63 -5.80 -3.47
N GLY A 220 1.03 -6.47 -2.49
CA GLY A 220 1.12 -7.92 -2.31
C GLY A 220 2.29 -8.34 -1.41
N ARG A 221 2.07 -9.41 -0.65
CA ARG A 221 3.04 -9.96 0.30
C ARG A 221 4.28 -10.52 -0.40
N GLU A 222 4.08 -11.34 -1.42
CA GLU A 222 5.17 -11.96 -2.19
C GLU A 222 6.11 -10.90 -2.80
N VAL A 223 5.54 -9.81 -3.33
CA VAL A 223 6.28 -8.67 -3.87
C VAL A 223 7.11 -8.01 -2.78
N ALA A 224 6.50 -7.80 -1.61
CA ALA A 224 7.15 -7.16 -0.48
C ALA A 224 8.30 -8.00 0.09
N GLU A 225 8.11 -9.32 0.19
CA GLU A 225 9.13 -10.28 0.62
C GLU A 225 10.28 -10.36 -0.38
N ALA A 226 9.97 -10.53 -1.67
CA ALA A 226 11.00 -10.53 -2.72
C ALA A 226 11.78 -9.21 -2.76
N PHE A 227 11.10 -8.08 -2.57
CA PHE A 227 11.76 -6.77 -2.48
C PHE A 227 12.70 -6.69 -1.27
N ARG A 228 12.26 -7.10 -0.08
CA ARG A 228 13.10 -7.17 1.13
C ARG A 228 14.34 -8.02 0.89
N ASP A 229 14.16 -9.22 0.34
CA ASP A 229 15.25 -10.18 0.14
C ASP A 229 16.27 -9.68 -0.90
N ASN A 230 15.79 -8.95 -1.93
CA ASN A 230 16.66 -8.27 -2.87
C ASN A 230 17.48 -7.15 -2.20
N ILE A 231 16.86 -6.34 -1.33
CA ILE A 231 17.55 -5.29 -0.56
C ILE A 231 18.61 -5.90 0.36
N ILE A 232 18.31 -7.00 1.06
CA ILE A 232 19.28 -7.74 1.89
C ILE A 232 20.49 -8.16 1.05
N ARG A 233 20.24 -8.73 -0.14
CA ARG A 233 21.30 -9.17 -1.05
C ARG A 233 22.15 -8.02 -1.57
N LEU A 234 21.52 -6.90 -1.97
CA LEU A 234 22.22 -5.71 -2.48
C LEU A 234 23.10 -5.06 -1.41
N LEU A 235 22.61 -5.02 -0.17
CA LEU A 235 23.34 -4.47 0.97
C LEU A 235 24.34 -5.45 1.60
N ARG A 236 24.39 -6.70 1.11
CA ARG A 236 25.25 -7.78 1.63
C ARG A 236 25.09 -7.99 3.15
N LEU A 237 23.86 -7.86 3.64
CA LEU A 237 23.56 -8.09 5.05
C LEU A 237 23.57 -9.59 5.34
N ALA A 238 24.15 -9.95 6.49
CA ALA A 238 24.16 -11.31 7.02
C ALA A 238 22.87 -11.64 7.79
#